data_AF-A0A1A8LI08-F1
#
_entry.id   AF-A0A1A8LI08-F1
#
_cell.length_a   1.000
_cell.length_b   1.000
_cell.length_c   1.000
_cell.angle_alpha   90.00
_cell.angle_beta   90.00
_cell.angle_gamma   90.00
#
_symmetry.space_group_name_H-M   'P 1'
#
loop_
_entity.id
_entity.type
_entity.pdbx_description
1 polymer ?
#
loop_
_entity_poly.entity_id
_entity_poly.type
_entity_poly.pdbx_seq_one_letter_code
_entity_poly.pdbx_strand_id
1 'polypeptide(L)' 'LVKVPYVISKDFNFYEKQVIQGAANAFGRSTCIRYVPRTNERDYIYIVNKGGCYSSLGRVGGVQELSLNRAG' A
#
# COMPACT_ATOMS: atom_id res chain seq x y z
N LEU A 1 5.03 17.59 3.23
CA LEU A 1 4.33 16.33 3.56
C LEU A 1 4.33 15.46 2.29
N VAL A 2 4.74 14.19 2.38
CA VAL A 2 4.77 13.29 1.21
C VAL A 2 3.55 12.36 1.30
N LYS A 3 2.61 12.48 0.35
CA LYS A 3 1.43 11.60 0.28
C LYS A 3 1.72 10.42 -0.64
N VAL A 4 1.37 9.22 -0.19
CA VAL A 4 1.46 7.98 -0.98
C VAL A 4 0.05 7.40 -1.10
N PRO A 5 -0.65 7.68 -2.21
CA PRO A 5 -1.98 7.13 -2.45
C PRO A 5 -1.91 5.60 -2.58
N TYR A 6 -2.84 4.88 -1.97
CA TYR A 6 -2.92 3.43 -2.09
C TYR A 6 -4.36 2.91 -2.18
N VAL A 7 -4.48 1.71 -2.74
CA VAL A 7 -5.70 0.89 -2.77
C VAL A 7 -5.33 -0.51 -2.30
N ILE A 8 -6.19 -1.14 -1.50
CA ILE A 8 -6.02 -2.54 -1.07
C ILE A 8 -6.98 -3.41 -1.87
N SER A 9 -6.47 -4.49 -2.47
CA SER A 9 -7.29 -5.47 -3.19
C SER A 9 -8.43 -6.02 -2.31
N LYS A 10 -9.52 -6.41 -2.97
CA LYS A 10 -10.63 -7.12 -2.33
C LYS A 10 -10.26 -8.50 -1.79
N ASP A 11 -9.12 -9.04 -2.21
CA ASP A 11 -8.63 -10.37 -1.79
C ASP A 11 -8.22 -10.41 -0.32
N PHE A 12 -8.00 -9.25 0.30
CA PHE A 12 -7.73 -9.12 1.74
C PHE A 12 -9.01 -8.98 2.54
N ASN A 13 -9.13 -9.76 3.62
CA ASN A 13 -10.23 -9.67 4.55
C ASN A 13 -10.13 -8.40 5.43
N PHE A 14 -11.14 -8.17 6.26
CA PHE A 14 -11.20 -6.98 7.13
C PHE A 14 -9.98 -6.86 8.06
N TYR A 15 -9.60 -7.96 8.71
CA TYR A 15 -8.48 -7.97 9.65
C TYR A 15 -7.14 -7.69 8.95
N GLU A 16 -6.89 -8.31 7.80
CA GLU A 16 -5.69 -8.08 7.00
C GLU A 16 -5.60 -6.64 6.52
N LYS A 17 -6.74 -6.03 6.12
CA LYS A 17 -6.80 -4.61 5.77
C LYS A 17 -6.43 -3.72 6.96
N GLN A 18 -6.87 -4.05 8.17
CA GLN A 18 -6.48 -3.31 9.37
C GLN A 18 -4.98 -3.43 9.66
N VAL A 19 -4.38 -4.61 9.48
CA VAL A 19 -2.93 -4.81 9.64
C VAL A 19 -2.15 -3.96 8.63
N ILE A 20 -2.54 -4.01 7.35
CA ILE A 20 -1.91 -3.22 6.27
C ILE A 20 -2.02 -1.71 6.58
N GLN A 21 -3.20 -1.24 6.97
CA GLN A 21 -3.44 0.16 7.34
C GLN A 21 -2.64 0.58 8.58
N GLY A 22 -2.54 -0.28 9.58
CA GLY A 22 -1.74 -0.06 10.78
C GLY A 22 -0.26 0.13 10.46
N ALA A 23 0.30 -0.74 9.62
CA ALA A 23 1.68 -0.64 9.15
C ALA A 23 1.89 0.66 8.33
N ALA A 24 0.97 0.98 7.42
CA ALA A 24 1.01 2.20 6.62
C ALA A 24 0.98 3.48 7.50
N ASN A 25 0.16 3.48 8.56
CA ASN A 25 0.05 4.59 9.50
C ASN A 25 1.30 4.75 10.39
N ALA A 26 2.03 3.68 10.67
CA ALA A 26 3.23 3.72 11.51
C ALA A 26 4.31 4.66 10.95
N PHE A 27 4.44 4.76 9.61
CA PHE A 27 5.34 5.72 8.96
C PHE A 27 5.08 7.17 9.40
N GLY A 28 3.83 7.51 9.68
CA GLY A 28 3.43 8.86 10.05
C GLY A 28 3.94 9.32 11.41
N ARG A 29 4.40 8.38 12.26
CA ARG A 29 4.90 8.67 13.62
C ARG A 29 6.30 9.26 13.63
N SER A 30 7.13 8.90 12.64
CA SER A 30 8.55 9.26 12.63
C SER A 30 9.00 9.93 11.33
N THR A 31 8.12 10.02 10.33
CA THR A 31 8.44 10.62 9.03
C THR A 31 7.34 11.57 8.58
N CYS A 32 7.60 12.31 7.49
CA CYS A 32 6.58 13.13 6.82
C CYS A 32 5.75 12.35 5.78
N ILE A 33 5.94 11.03 5.68
CA ILE A 33 5.21 10.13 4.76
C ILE A 33 3.83 9.87 5.32
N ARG A 34 2.81 9.99 4.46
CA ARG A 34 1.41 9.67 4.78
C ARG A 34 0.84 8.80 3.68
N TYR A 35 0.61 7.54 4.00
CA TYR A 35 -0.18 6.64 3.16
C TYR A 35 -1.64 7.03 3.27
N VAL A 36 -2.29 7.31 2.15
CA VAL A 36 -3.67 7.80 2.11
C VAL A 36 -4.52 6.96 1.15
N PRO A 37 -5.81 6.70 1.45
CA PRO A 37 -6.71 6.09 0.48
C PRO A 37 -6.72 6.91 -0.81
N ARG A 38 -6.50 6.24 -1.95
CA ARG A 38 -6.54 6.87 -3.26
C ARG A 38 -7.94 7.41 -3.54
N THR A 39 -8.00 8.58 -4.17
CA THR A 39 -9.22 9.16 -4.75
C THR A 39 -9.15 9.14 -6.28
N ASN A 40 -8.30 9.97 -6.87
CA ASN A 40 -8.15 10.12 -8.32
C ASN A 40 -6.69 10.26 -8.77
N GLU A 41 -5.72 10.03 -7.88
CA GLU A 41 -4.31 10.23 -8.17
C GLU A 41 -3.85 9.27 -9.28
N ARG A 42 -3.04 9.79 -10.21
CA ARG A 42 -2.46 9.01 -11.32
C ARG A 42 -1.49 7.95 -10.81
N ASP A 43 -0.62 8.35 -9.87
CA ASP A 43 0.41 7.49 -9.31
C ASP A 43 -0.05 6.99 -7.94
N TYR A 44 -0.11 5.67 -7.78
CA TYR A 44 -0.56 5.05 -6.54
C TYR A 44 -0.08 3.61 -6.42
N ILE A 45 -0.06 3.11 -5.19
CA ILE A 45 0.24 1.72 -4.89
C ILE A 45 -1.04 0.90 -4.91
N TYR A 46 -1.06 -0.21 -5.64
CA TYR A 46 -2.10 -1.22 -5.55
C TYR A 46 -1.58 -2.43 -4.78
N ILE A 47 -2.09 -2.60 -3.56
CA ILE A 47 -1.69 -3.67 -2.65
C ILE A 47 -2.49 -4.93 -3.02
N VAL A 48 -1.79 -5.97 -3.46
CA VAL A 48 -2.37 -7.21 -4.02
C VAL A 48 -1.85 -8.44 -3.31
N ASN A 49 -2.57 -9.55 -3.40
CA ASN A 49 -2.13 -10.85 -2.92
C ASN A 49 -1.66 -11.72 -4.09
N LYS A 50 -0.37 -11.63 -4.45
CA LYS A 50 0.27 -12.45 -5.49
C LYS A 50 1.36 -13.36 -4.88
N GLY A 51 2.22 -13.93 -5.71
CA GLY A 51 3.29 -14.83 -5.27
C GLY A 51 4.39 -14.09 -4.49
N GLY A 52 4.34 -14.17 -3.16
CA GLY A 52 5.36 -13.61 -2.25
C GLY A 52 5.17 -12.13 -1.91
N CYS A 53 6.19 -11.58 -1.25
CA CYS A 53 6.23 -10.20 -0.77
C CYS A 53 7.22 -9.38 -1.60
N TYR A 54 6.73 -8.42 -2.38
CA TYR A 54 7.58 -7.60 -3.26
C TYR A 54 6.96 -6.23 -3.59
N SER A 55 7.82 -5.29 -3.99
CA SER A 55 7.46 -3.98 -4.50
C SER A 55 8.50 -3.51 -5.51
N SER A 56 8.12 -2.65 -6.46
CA SER A 56 9.11 -1.86 -7.21
C SER A 56 9.83 -0.87 -6.28
N LEU A 57 11.05 -0.49 -6.68
CA LEU A 57 11.85 0.51 -5.97
C LEU A 57 11.46 1.93 -6.44
N GLY A 58 11.15 2.80 -5.48
CA GLY A 58 10.77 4.19 -5.77
C GLY A 58 9.39 4.33 -6.42
N ARG A 59 9.12 5.52 -6.99
CA ARG A 59 7.89 5.83 -7.74
C ARG A 59 8.12 5.58 -9.23
N VAL A 60 7.51 4.55 -9.78
CA VAL A 60 7.67 4.17 -11.21
C VAL A 60 6.72 4.92 -12.16
N GLY A 61 5.64 5.50 -11.64
CA GLY A 61 4.60 6.19 -12.40
C GLY A 61 3.41 5.29 -12.73
N GLY A 62 2.19 5.85 -12.72
CA GLY A 62 0.95 5.09 -12.86
C GLY A 62 0.65 4.19 -11.67
N VAL A 63 -0.07 3.09 -11.92
CA VAL A 63 -0.32 2.06 -10.91
C VAL A 63 0.93 1.22 -10.68
N GLN A 64 1.34 1.10 -9.43
CA GLN A 64 2.44 0.24 -9.02
C GLN A 64 1.92 -0.87 -8.09
N GLU A 65 2.16 -2.13 -8.45
CA GLU A 65 1.78 -3.25 -7.59
C GLU A 65 2.76 -3.42 -6.42
N LEU A 66 2.20 -3.66 -5.24
CA LEU A 66 2.92 -4.14 -4.06
C LEU A 66 2.23 -5.43 -3.62
N SER A 67 2.95 -6.56 -3.71
CA SER A 67 2.41 -7.85 -3.31
C SER A 67 2.69 -8.10 -1.84
N LEU A 68 1.63 -8.45 -1.09
CA LEU A 68 1.71 -9.04 0.23
C LEU A 68 1.02 -10.39 0.15
N ASN A 69 1.79 -11.47 0.25
CA ASN A 69 1.22 -12.81 0.23
C ASN A 69 0.53 -13.11 1.56
N ARG A 70 -0.72 -13.61 1.50
CA ARG A 70 -1.53 -13.93 2.68
C ARG A 70 -1.12 -15.22 3.40
N ALA A 71 -0.34 -16.09 2.74
CA ALA A 71 0.12 -17.37 3.27
C ALA A 71 1.61 -17.38 3.63
N GLY A 72 2.23 -16.19 3.70
CA GLY A 72 3.64 -16.01 4.08
C GLY A 72 3.91 -16.31 5.54
#